data_AF-A0AA37L380-F1
#
_entry.id   AF-A0AA37L380-F1
#
_cell.length_a   1.000
_cell.length_b   1.000
_cell.length_c   1.000
_cell.angle_alpha   90.00
_cell.angle_beta   90.00
_cell.angle_gamma   90.00
#
_symmetry.space_group_name_H-M   'P 1'
#
loop_
_entity.id
_entity.type
_entity.pdbx_description
1 polymer ?
#
loop_
_entity_poly.entity_id
_entity_poly.type
_entity_poly.pdbx_seq_one_letter_code
_entity_poly.pdbx_strand_id
1 'polypeptide(L)'
;MMVQIKKLGLSEQEIQDLDSKGFGLDKKQKKMMLEMYDTHPASAIDLNKLAVDFNLPEDYRDFLLKNNGGIPIPNAVKTEGNIRVVNSLLALNAPSGFYDSIDNYLEIYKDRIPNNTLPIASAGSSDLILMKTDGVGGIYYWDHNFESDGDGVENYYENMEMLASNFSEFLDLFYQPED
;
A
#
# COMPACT_ATOMS: atom_id res chain seq x y z
N MET A 1 -13.72 14.67 -4.65
CA MET A 1 -14.27 13.42 -5.22
C MET A 1 -13.54 12.31 -4.48
N MET A 2 -14.21 11.34 -3.86
CA MET A 2 -13.49 10.26 -3.16
C MET A 2 -12.71 9.43 -4.18
N VAL A 3 -11.46 9.09 -3.85
CA VAL A 3 -10.62 8.20 -4.67
C VAL A 3 -11.31 6.86 -4.89
N GLN A 4 -11.30 6.35 -6.12
CA GLN A 4 -11.75 5.01 -6.40
C GLN A 4 -10.63 4.02 -6.12
N ILE A 5 -10.91 2.93 -5.41
CA ILE A 5 -9.94 1.86 -5.18
C ILE A 5 -10.35 0.64 -6.02
N LYS A 6 -9.57 0.32 -7.06
CA LYS A 6 -9.71 -0.92 -7.82
C LYS A 6 -9.05 -2.09 -7.09
N LYS A 7 -9.51 -3.31 -7.34
CA LYS A 7 -8.86 -4.52 -6.79
C LYS A 7 -7.43 -4.67 -7.33
N LEU A 8 -6.55 -5.26 -6.52
CA LEU A 8 -5.19 -5.62 -6.92
C LEU A 8 -5.18 -6.79 -7.91
N GLY A 9 -6.10 -7.74 -7.73
CA GLY A 9 -6.32 -8.83 -8.68
C GLY A 9 -7.25 -8.45 -9.83
N LEU A 10 -7.31 -9.32 -10.84
CA LEU A 10 -8.13 -9.17 -12.04
C LEU A 10 -9.13 -10.33 -12.15
N SER A 11 -10.37 -10.01 -12.51
CA SER A 11 -11.39 -11.01 -12.85
C SER A 11 -11.05 -11.77 -14.13
N GLU A 12 -11.73 -12.91 -14.35
CA GLU A 12 -11.60 -13.65 -15.61
C GLU A 12 -11.90 -12.79 -16.84
N GLN A 13 -12.89 -11.90 -16.75
CA GLN A 13 -13.26 -11.01 -17.84
C GLN A 13 -12.16 -9.97 -18.11
N GLU A 14 -11.59 -9.36 -17.06
CA GLU A 14 -10.50 -8.38 -17.22
C GLU A 14 -9.25 -9.03 -17.83
N ILE A 15 -8.94 -10.28 -17.46
CA ILE A 15 -7.83 -11.04 -18.05
C ILE A 15 -8.09 -11.33 -19.53
N GLN A 16 -9.31 -11.76 -19.89
CA GLN A 16 -9.70 -11.99 -21.28
C GLN A 16 -9.61 -10.71 -22.12
N ASP A 17 -10.03 -9.59 -21.55
CA ASP A 17 -9.95 -8.28 -22.21
C ASP A 17 -8.50 -7.86 -22.45
N LEU A 18 -7.59 -8.08 -21.50
CA LEU A 18 -6.15 -7.80 -21.67
C LEU A 18 -5.51 -8.70 -22.74
N ASP A 19 -5.83 -9.99 -22.73
CA ASP A 19 -5.36 -10.94 -23.75
C ASP A 19 -5.79 -10.49 -25.15
N SER A 20 -7.05 -10.04 -25.31
CA SER A 20 -7.59 -9.58 -26.59
C SER A 20 -6.88 -8.32 -27.13
N LYS A 21 -6.28 -7.52 -26.25
CA LYS A 21 -5.55 -6.28 -26.57
C LYS A 21 -4.04 -6.51 -26.76
N GLY A 22 -3.56 -7.74 -26.63
CA GLY A 22 -2.13 -8.08 -26.77
C GLY A 22 -1.28 -7.80 -25.53
N PHE A 23 -1.89 -7.49 -24.39
CA PHE A 23 -1.21 -7.29 -23.10
C PHE A 23 -1.33 -8.53 -22.20
N GLY A 24 -1.28 -9.71 -22.81
CA GLY A 24 -1.57 -10.96 -22.12
C GLY A 24 -0.57 -11.28 -21.02
N LEU A 25 -1.10 -11.77 -19.89
CA LEU A 25 -0.32 -12.27 -18.77
C LEU A 25 0.09 -13.73 -19.00
N ASP A 26 1.23 -14.16 -18.43
CA ASP A 26 1.58 -15.58 -18.44
C ASP A 26 0.63 -16.40 -17.53
N LYS A 27 0.69 -17.73 -17.64
CA LYS A 27 -0.21 -18.63 -16.88
C LYS A 27 -0.10 -18.46 -15.36
N LYS A 28 1.11 -18.21 -14.85
CA LYS A 28 1.35 -18.03 -13.41
C LYS A 28 0.78 -16.68 -12.96
N GLN A 29 1.02 -15.62 -13.73
CA GLN A 29 0.50 -14.29 -13.48
C GLN A 29 -1.04 -14.27 -13.50
N LYS A 30 -1.68 -14.92 -14.49
CA LYS A 30 -3.15 -15.03 -14.54
C LYS A 30 -3.73 -15.70 -13.31
N LYS A 31 -3.16 -16.84 -12.93
CA LYS A 31 -3.57 -17.57 -11.72
C LYS A 31 -3.43 -16.68 -10.48
N MET A 32 -2.31 -15.99 -10.34
CA MET A 32 -2.05 -15.07 -9.22
C MET A 32 -3.05 -13.91 -9.17
N MET A 33 -3.37 -13.30 -10.32
CA MET A 33 -4.34 -12.21 -10.41
C MET A 33 -5.77 -12.65 -10.07
N LEU A 34 -6.17 -13.86 -10.48
CA LEU A 34 -7.47 -14.43 -10.12
C LEU A 34 -7.55 -14.74 -8.62
N GLU A 35 -6.53 -15.39 -8.06
CA GLU A 35 -6.48 -15.67 -6.62
C GLU A 35 -6.54 -14.38 -5.79
N MET A 36 -5.84 -13.32 -6.21
CA MET A 36 -5.93 -12.01 -5.54
C MET A 36 -7.30 -11.35 -5.75
N TYR A 37 -7.94 -11.54 -6.90
CA TYR A 37 -9.28 -10.97 -7.15
C TYR A 37 -10.33 -11.59 -6.22
N ASP A 38 -10.21 -12.89 -5.97
CA ASP A 38 -11.11 -13.66 -5.10
C ASP A 38 -10.75 -13.52 -3.61
N THR A 39 -9.62 -12.91 -3.29
CA THR A 39 -9.22 -12.65 -1.90
C THR A 39 -10.25 -11.72 -1.24
N HIS A 40 -10.85 -12.22 -0.16
CA HIS A 40 -11.82 -11.47 0.61
C HIS A 40 -11.14 -10.32 1.37
N PRO A 41 -11.90 -9.29 1.75
CA PRO A 41 -11.40 -8.30 2.69
C PRO A 41 -10.86 -8.95 3.98
N ALA A 42 -9.96 -8.26 4.67
CA ALA A 42 -9.37 -8.78 5.90
C ALA A 42 -10.46 -9.11 6.92
N SER A 43 -10.30 -10.19 7.70
CA SER A 43 -11.21 -10.48 8.80
C SER A 43 -10.78 -9.74 10.08
N ALA A 44 -11.70 -9.63 11.05
CA ALA A 44 -11.35 -9.10 12.38
C ALA A 44 -10.24 -9.90 13.06
N ILE A 45 -10.14 -11.21 12.79
CA ILE A 45 -9.07 -12.07 13.32
C ILE A 45 -7.72 -11.67 12.71
N ASP A 46 -7.70 -11.39 11.42
CA ASP A 46 -6.47 -10.99 10.71
C ASP A 46 -5.97 -9.63 11.19
N LEU A 47 -6.88 -8.68 11.37
CA LEU A 47 -6.55 -7.39 11.97
C LEU A 47 -6.03 -7.52 13.40
N ASN A 48 -6.60 -8.41 14.19
CA ASN A 48 -6.13 -8.62 15.56
C ASN A 48 -4.74 -9.24 15.62
N LYS A 49 -4.37 -10.08 14.65
CA LYS A 49 -2.99 -10.59 14.53
C LYS A 49 -2.02 -9.46 14.21
N LEU A 50 -2.34 -8.63 13.21
CA LEU A 50 -1.50 -7.48 12.84
C LEU A 50 -1.41 -6.47 14.00
N ALA A 51 -2.49 -6.32 14.78
CA ALA A 51 -2.55 -5.43 15.92
C ALA A 51 -1.74 -5.88 17.15
N VAL A 52 -1.16 -7.09 17.13
CA VAL A 52 -0.21 -7.53 18.17
C VAL A 52 1.07 -6.70 18.11
N ASP A 53 1.52 -6.39 16.89
CA ASP A 53 2.79 -5.71 16.65
C ASP A 53 2.60 -4.22 16.33
N PHE A 54 1.41 -3.83 15.83
CA PHE A 54 1.16 -2.49 15.32
C PHE A 54 -0.11 -1.88 15.92
N ASN A 55 -0.05 -0.67 16.49
CA ASN A 55 -1.26 0.04 16.86
C ASN A 55 -1.96 0.59 15.60
N LEU A 56 -3.01 -0.11 15.13
CA LEU A 56 -3.72 0.24 13.91
C LEU A 56 -4.84 1.27 14.17
N PRO A 57 -4.80 2.46 13.53
CA PRO A 57 -5.90 3.41 13.56
C PRO A 57 -7.22 2.81 13.05
N GLU A 58 -8.35 3.25 13.63
CA GLU A 58 -9.67 2.70 13.29
C GLU A 58 -10.03 2.87 11.81
N ASP A 59 -9.66 3.99 11.20
CA ASP A 59 -9.95 4.27 9.80
C ASP A 59 -9.18 3.35 8.83
N TYR A 60 -7.94 3.01 9.15
CA TYR A 60 -7.17 2.03 8.39
C TYR A 60 -7.70 0.60 8.57
N ARG A 61 -8.14 0.23 9.79
CA ARG A 61 -8.81 -1.06 10.05
C ARG A 61 -10.08 -1.18 9.20
N ASP A 62 -10.88 -0.12 9.16
CA ASP A 62 -12.10 -0.04 8.37
C ASP A 62 -11.82 -0.20 6.86
N PHE A 63 -10.74 0.40 6.38
CA PHE A 63 -10.28 0.21 5.00
C PHE A 63 -9.92 -1.24 4.70
N LEU A 64 -9.14 -1.90 5.56
CA LEU A 64 -8.77 -3.30 5.36
C LEU A 64 -9.98 -4.25 5.41
N LEU A 65 -10.99 -3.95 6.23
CA LEU A 65 -12.25 -4.72 6.31
C LEU A 65 -13.16 -4.54 5.09
N LYS A 66 -13.06 -3.41 4.39
CA LYS A 66 -13.94 -3.07 3.25
C LYS A 66 -13.28 -3.34 1.90
N ASN A 67 -12.01 -3.01 1.76
CA ASN A 67 -11.27 -2.98 0.50
C ASN A 67 -10.09 -3.96 0.48
N ASN A 68 -9.32 -4.03 1.58
CA ASN A 68 -8.10 -4.84 1.71
C ASN A 68 -7.05 -4.61 0.61
N GLY A 69 -6.50 -3.40 0.59
CA GLY A 69 -5.58 -2.96 -0.46
C GLY A 69 -6.31 -2.50 -1.71
N GLY A 70 -5.57 -2.29 -2.79
CA GLY A 70 -6.13 -1.88 -4.08
C GLY A 70 -5.28 -0.86 -4.83
N ILE A 71 -5.70 -0.54 -6.06
CA ILE A 71 -5.07 0.46 -6.92
C ILE A 71 -5.89 1.75 -6.85
N PRO A 72 -5.36 2.86 -6.30
CA PRO A 72 -6.08 4.12 -6.25
C PRO A 72 -6.23 4.73 -7.65
N ILE A 73 -7.39 5.30 -7.93
CA ILE A 73 -7.70 6.03 -9.16
C ILE A 73 -8.46 7.31 -8.78
N PRO A 74 -7.88 8.50 -9.02
CA PRO A 74 -6.51 8.72 -9.53
C PRO A 74 -5.43 8.25 -8.55
N ASN A 75 -4.18 8.11 -9.01
CA ASN A 75 -3.08 7.52 -8.23
C ASN A 75 -1.95 8.50 -7.86
N ALA A 76 -2.16 9.80 -8.11
CA ALA A 76 -1.20 10.84 -7.76
C ALA A 76 -1.63 11.55 -6.47
N VAL A 77 -0.67 11.84 -5.61
CA VAL A 77 -0.81 12.61 -4.38
C VAL A 77 0.06 13.87 -4.50
N LYS A 78 -0.51 15.03 -4.21
CA LYS A 78 0.22 16.30 -4.24
C LYS A 78 0.85 16.56 -2.88
N THR A 79 2.13 16.88 -2.88
CA THR A 79 2.90 17.28 -1.70
C THR A 79 3.46 18.70 -1.89
N GLU A 80 4.11 19.26 -0.88
CA GLU A 80 4.73 20.59 -1.01
C GLU A 80 5.93 20.52 -1.97
N GLY A 81 5.66 20.79 -3.24
CA GLY A 81 6.67 20.88 -4.30
C GLY A 81 6.85 19.63 -5.15
N ASN A 82 6.21 18.50 -4.81
CA ASN A 82 6.32 17.25 -5.58
C ASN A 82 4.96 16.61 -5.87
N ILE A 83 4.90 15.86 -6.97
CA ILE A 83 3.82 14.93 -7.27
C ILE A 83 4.35 13.53 -6.97
N ARG A 84 3.68 12.80 -6.08
CA ARG A 84 4.03 11.43 -5.72
C ARG A 84 3.05 10.48 -6.36
N VAL A 85 3.54 9.38 -6.92
CA VAL A 85 2.70 8.30 -7.46
C VAL A 85 2.61 7.20 -6.41
N VAL A 86 1.37 6.81 -6.08
CA VAL A 86 1.09 5.63 -5.26
C VAL A 86 0.65 4.51 -6.21
N ASN A 87 1.44 3.46 -6.33
CA ASN A 87 1.17 2.36 -7.26
C ASN A 87 0.00 1.51 -6.77
N SER A 88 0.02 1.17 -5.49
CA SER A 88 -0.93 0.25 -4.86
C SER A 88 -0.97 0.45 -3.34
N LEU A 89 -2.15 0.36 -2.76
CA LEU A 89 -2.38 0.15 -1.33
C LEU A 89 -2.21 -1.35 -1.06
N LEU A 90 -1.37 -1.70 -0.08
CA LEU A 90 -0.99 -3.09 0.18
C LEU A 90 -2.14 -3.88 0.80
N ALA A 91 -2.25 -5.16 0.41
CA ALA A 91 -3.25 -6.07 0.97
C ALA A 91 -2.72 -6.81 2.20
N LEU A 92 -3.60 -7.10 3.15
CA LEU A 92 -3.36 -8.10 4.19
C LEU A 92 -3.80 -9.48 3.68
N ASN A 93 -3.03 -10.53 4.00
CA ASN A 93 -3.31 -11.90 3.60
C ASN A 93 -3.47 -12.09 2.08
N ALA A 94 -2.61 -11.43 1.30
CA ALA A 94 -2.57 -11.70 -0.12
C ALA A 94 -2.18 -13.18 -0.39
N PRO A 95 -2.54 -13.75 -1.55
CA PRO A 95 -2.10 -15.07 -1.92
C PRO A 95 -0.57 -15.19 -1.88
N SER A 96 -0.06 -16.36 -1.48
CA SER A 96 1.37 -16.61 -1.37
C SER A 96 2.12 -16.23 -2.65
N GLY A 97 3.06 -15.29 -2.57
CA GLY A 97 3.87 -14.82 -3.69
C GLY A 97 3.23 -13.67 -4.49
N PHE A 98 2.10 -13.13 -4.03
CA PHE A 98 1.62 -11.83 -4.48
C PHE A 98 2.52 -10.73 -3.90
N TYR A 99 2.97 -9.81 -4.74
CA TYR A 99 4.03 -8.88 -4.34
C TYR A 99 3.52 -7.75 -3.42
N ASP A 100 2.40 -7.12 -3.78
CA ASP A 100 1.84 -5.95 -3.07
C ASP A 100 1.03 -6.35 -1.84
N SER A 101 1.71 -6.98 -0.88
CA SER A 101 1.15 -7.41 0.39
C SER A 101 1.94 -6.85 1.57
N ILE A 102 1.25 -6.59 2.68
CA ILE A 102 1.84 -6.02 3.90
C ILE A 102 2.93 -6.94 4.45
N ASP A 103 2.67 -8.25 4.48
CA ASP A 103 3.61 -9.27 4.96
C ASP A 103 4.89 -9.36 4.11
N ASN A 104 4.76 -9.28 2.78
CA ASN A 104 5.92 -9.28 1.90
C ASN A 104 6.75 -8.00 2.07
N TYR A 105 6.10 -6.84 2.19
CA TYR A 105 6.80 -5.57 2.38
C TYR A 105 7.45 -5.48 3.76
N LEU A 106 6.82 -5.99 4.82
CA LEU A 106 7.44 -6.07 6.15
C LEU A 106 8.71 -6.91 6.14
N GLU A 107 8.77 -7.99 5.35
CA GLU A 107 9.99 -8.80 5.21
C GLU A 107 11.05 -8.12 4.34
N ILE A 108 10.66 -7.54 3.19
CA ILE A 108 11.59 -6.86 2.26
C ILE A 108 12.25 -5.63 2.90
N TYR A 109 11.49 -4.88 3.71
CA TYR A 109 11.92 -3.64 4.34
C TYR A 109 12.23 -3.80 5.82
N LYS A 110 12.34 -5.05 6.30
CA LYS A 110 12.82 -5.34 7.64
C LYS A 110 14.19 -4.70 7.84
N ASP A 111 14.36 -4.02 8.96
CA ASP A 111 15.59 -3.28 9.31
C ASP A 111 15.96 -2.14 8.33
N ARG A 112 15.02 -1.71 7.46
CA ARG A 112 15.18 -0.59 6.50
C ARG A 112 14.25 0.60 6.77
N ILE A 113 13.22 0.39 7.57
CA ILE A 113 12.23 1.42 7.96
C ILE A 113 12.16 1.53 9.50
N PRO A 114 11.67 2.65 10.05
CA PRO A 114 11.52 2.80 11.49
C PRO A 114 10.57 1.75 12.10
N ASN A 115 10.92 1.23 13.29
CA ASN A 115 10.20 0.12 13.92
C ASN A 115 8.74 0.45 14.31
N ASN A 116 8.42 1.73 14.47
CA ASN A 116 7.08 2.24 14.75
C ASN A 116 6.31 2.59 13.47
N THR A 117 6.62 1.95 12.36
CA THR A 117 5.94 2.17 11.09
C THR A 117 5.47 0.87 10.45
N LEU A 118 4.40 0.98 9.67
CA LEU A 118 3.84 -0.10 8.86
C LEU A 118 3.81 0.36 7.40
N PRO A 119 4.41 -0.37 6.45
CA PRO A 119 4.19 -0.11 5.04
C PRO A 119 2.72 -0.40 4.69
N ILE A 120 2.06 0.59 4.10
CA ILE A 120 0.64 0.50 3.72
C ILE A 120 0.41 0.72 2.22
N ALA A 121 1.40 1.23 1.49
CA ALA A 121 1.33 1.37 0.04
C ALA A 121 2.72 1.30 -0.62
N SER A 122 2.75 0.79 -1.85
CA SER A 122 3.86 0.95 -2.78
C SER A 122 3.79 2.32 -3.46
N ALA A 123 4.92 3.02 -3.56
CA ALA A 123 5.03 4.30 -4.25
C ALA A 123 6.28 4.36 -5.13
N GLY A 124 6.24 5.13 -6.22
CA GLY A 124 7.41 5.27 -7.11
C GLY A 124 8.01 3.94 -7.58
N SER A 125 9.32 3.86 -7.79
CA SER A 125 9.99 2.59 -8.16
C SER A 125 10.38 1.72 -6.97
N SER A 126 10.57 2.34 -5.79
CA SER A 126 10.98 1.67 -4.54
C SER A 126 10.53 2.42 -3.27
N ASP A 127 9.76 3.49 -3.42
CA ASP A 127 9.32 4.34 -2.31
C ASP A 127 8.11 3.69 -1.61
N LEU A 128 7.84 4.15 -0.40
CA LEU A 128 6.75 3.60 0.41
C LEU A 128 5.83 4.69 0.91
N ILE A 129 4.57 4.31 1.14
CA ILE A 129 3.73 5.02 2.11
C ILE A 129 3.78 4.23 3.41
N LEU A 130 4.26 4.89 4.46
CA LEU A 130 4.37 4.37 5.81
C LEU A 130 3.29 4.98 6.70
N MET A 131 2.66 4.17 7.53
CA MET A 131 1.77 4.62 8.60
C MET A 131 2.48 4.46 9.94
N LYS A 132 2.45 5.49 10.79
CA LYS A 132 2.94 5.36 12.17
C LYS A 132 2.02 4.52 13.03
N THR A 133 2.61 3.69 13.88
CA THR A 133 1.93 2.69 14.71
C THR A 133 2.24 2.84 16.20
N ASP A 134 2.77 3.99 16.62
CA ASP A 134 3.07 4.34 18.02
C ASP A 134 1.92 5.05 18.75
N GLY A 135 0.75 5.19 18.10
CA GLY A 135 -0.42 5.86 18.65
C GLY A 135 -0.44 7.38 18.46
N VAL A 136 0.62 8.00 17.92
CA VAL A 136 0.58 9.39 17.46
C VAL A 136 -0.12 9.49 16.10
N GLY A 137 -0.05 8.43 15.30
CA GLY A 137 -0.62 8.37 13.95
C GLY A 137 0.23 9.11 12.92
N GLY A 138 -0.34 9.32 11.74
CA GLY A 138 0.32 9.98 10.62
C GLY A 138 0.66 9.03 9.47
N ILE A 139 0.48 9.54 8.26
CA ILE A 139 0.82 8.89 6.99
C ILE A 139 1.98 9.65 6.37
N TYR A 140 3.02 8.91 5.97
CA TYR A 140 4.28 9.46 5.50
C TYR A 140 4.67 8.84 4.18
N TYR A 141 5.20 9.65 3.27
CA TYR A 141 5.99 9.16 2.15
C TYR A 141 7.41 8.91 2.64
N TRP A 142 7.99 7.76 2.29
CA TRP A 142 9.37 7.38 2.59
C TRP A 142 10.14 7.28 1.28
N ASP A 143 11.14 8.15 1.12
CA ASP A 143 11.97 8.22 -0.09
C ASP A 143 13.14 7.24 0.02
N HIS A 144 13.09 6.20 -0.80
CA HIS A 144 14.11 5.15 -0.83
C HIS A 144 15.51 5.69 -1.12
N ASN A 145 15.60 6.77 -1.91
CA ASN A 145 16.91 7.29 -2.36
C ASN A 145 17.70 7.96 -1.23
N PHE A 146 17.04 8.25 -0.12
CA PHE A 146 17.64 8.84 1.08
C PHE A 146 17.50 7.90 2.29
N GLU A 147 17.32 6.60 2.09
CA GLU A 147 17.31 5.64 3.20
C GLU A 147 18.63 5.66 3.98
N SER A 148 18.58 5.28 5.27
CA SER A 148 19.79 5.22 6.10
C SER A 148 20.66 4.03 5.72
N ASP A 149 21.90 4.30 5.33
CA ASP A 149 22.93 3.29 5.04
C ASP A 149 23.70 2.80 6.28
N GLY A 150 23.34 3.28 7.48
CA GLY A 150 24.10 3.05 8.72
C GLY A 150 23.26 2.54 9.90
N ASP A 151 23.90 2.40 11.06
CA ASP A 151 23.24 2.02 12.31
C ASP A 151 22.14 3.03 12.70
N GLY A 152 21.08 2.56 13.35
CA GLY A 152 19.99 3.42 13.86
C GLY A 152 18.82 3.61 12.91
N VAL A 153 18.68 2.77 11.88
CA VAL A 153 17.55 2.77 10.93
C VAL A 153 16.20 2.79 11.66
N GLU A 154 16.10 2.10 12.79
CA GLU A 154 14.89 2.01 13.59
C GLU A 154 14.36 3.37 14.09
N ASN A 155 15.22 4.40 14.08
CA ASN A 155 14.92 5.77 14.49
C ASN A 155 15.26 6.81 13.41
N TYR A 156 15.45 6.41 12.16
CA TYR A 156 15.77 7.33 11.06
C TYR A 156 14.51 7.80 10.34
N TYR A 157 14.24 9.12 10.41
CA TYR A 157 13.03 9.72 9.84
C TYR A 157 13.32 10.84 8.83
N GLU A 158 14.61 11.11 8.50
CA GLU A 158 14.96 12.28 7.67
C GLU A 158 14.52 12.15 6.20
N ASN A 159 14.27 10.92 5.73
CA ASN A 159 13.73 10.65 4.40
C ASN A 159 12.19 10.48 4.39
N MET A 160 11.52 10.86 5.48
CA MET A 160 10.07 10.79 5.60
C MET A 160 9.42 12.16 5.46
N GLU A 161 8.45 12.27 4.57
CA GLU A 161 7.63 13.45 4.34
C GLU A 161 6.19 13.17 4.81
N MET A 162 5.66 13.98 5.73
CA MET A 162 4.29 13.79 6.20
C MET A 162 3.29 14.14 5.10
N LEU A 163 2.37 13.22 4.80
CA LEU A 163 1.30 13.41 3.83
C LEU A 163 -0.01 13.82 4.50
N ALA A 164 -0.39 13.10 5.56
CA ALA A 164 -1.68 13.27 6.22
C ALA A 164 -1.60 12.88 7.68
N SER A 165 -2.57 13.34 8.49
CA SER A 165 -2.63 13.01 9.92
C SER A 165 -3.21 11.62 10.18
N ASN A 166 -4.04 11.12 9.26
CA ASN A 166 -4.70 9.82 9.34
C ASN A 166 -4.92 9.24 7.93
N PHE A 167 -5.39 8.00 7.87
CA PHE A 167 -5.55 7.28 6.61
C PHE A 167 -6.69 7.86 5.76
N SER A 168 -7.77 8.33 6.39
CA SER A 168 -8.89 8.97 5.70
C SER A 168 -8.47 10.24 4.97
N GLU A 169 -7.73 11.13 5.65
CA GLU A 169 -7.16 12.34 5.06
C GLU A 169 -6.21 12.01 3.92
N PHE A 170 -5.41 10.95 4.04
CA PHE A 170 -4.53 10.50 2.96
C PHE A 170 -5.31 10.11 1.70
N LEU A 171 -6.45 9.42 1.84
CA LEU A 171 -7.30 9.07 0.71
C LEU A 171 -7.89 10.31 0.00
N ASP A 172 -8.06 11.43 0.71
CA ASP A 172 -8.56 12.69 0.15
C ASP A 172 -7.48 13.46 -0.64
N LEU A 173 -6.20 13.09 -0.53
CA LEU A 173 -5.11 13.76 -1.26
C LEU A 173 -4.99 13.34 -2.72
N PHE A 174 -5.63 12.23 -3.10
CA PHE A 174 -5.54 11.69 -4.45
C PHE A 174 -6.24 12.61 -5.46
N TYR A 175 -5.53 12.95 -6.53
CA TYR A 175 -6.03 13.83 -7.58
C TYR A 175 -5.52 13.41 -8.95
N GLN A 176 -6.26 13.78 -10.00
CA GLN A 176 -5.81 13.64 -11.38
C GLN A 176 -4.97 14.88 -11.73
N PRO A 177 -3.67 14.74 -12.06
CA PRO A 177 -2.89 15.87 -12.56
C PRO A 177 -3.50 16.41 -13.86
N GLU A 178 -3.49 17.72 -14.04
CA GLU A 178 -3.77 18.34 -15.33
C GLU A 178 -2.60 18.02 -16.29
N ASP A 179 -2.92 17.66 -17.53
CA ASP A 179 -1.94 17.35 -18.60
C ASP A 179 -1.12 18.57 -19.03
#